data_AF-A0A0G0L5D7-F1
#
_entry.id   AF-A0A0G0L5D7-F1
#
_cell.length_a   1.000
_cell.length_b   1.000
_cell.length_c   1.000
_cell.angle_alpha   90.00
_cell.angle_beta   90.00
_cell.angle_gamma   90.00
#
_symmetry.space_group_name_H-M   'P 1'
#
loop_
_entity.id
_entity.type
_entity.pdbx_description
1 polymer ?
#
loop_
_entity_poly.entity_id
_entity_poly.type
_entity_poly.pdbx_seq_one_letter_code
_entity_poly.pdbx_strand_id
1 'polypeptide(L)'
;MRLALINPVPGTHVVNGVATIKGFEWIFQNIVASILSLAGVVLFIMLIIGGFKYMTSAGNPESAAGAQKTITYAIAGIVIVAMAFWILVLVQYFTGAQVTIFRVRP
;
A
#
# COMPACT_ATOMS: atom_id res chain seq x y z
N MET A 1 19.12 8.92 -39.36
CA MET A 1 19.05 7.46 -39.07
C MET A 1 19.45 7.31 -37.60
N ARG A 2 18.63 6.94 -36.62
CA ARG A 2 17.28 6.38 -36.55
C ARG A 2 16.80 6.73 -35.12
N LEU A 3 15.81 7.62 -34.98
CA LEU A 3 15.19 7.97 -33.70
C LEU A 3 14.41 6.74 -33.22
N ALA A 4 15.03 5.93 -32.36
CA ALA A 4 14.39 4.79 -31.72
C ALA A 4 13.54 5.28 -30.54
N LEU A 5 12.22 5.30 -30.74
CA LEU A 5 11.19 4.88 -29.79
C LEU A 5 11.48 5.10 -28.28
N ILE A 6 11.78 6.32 -27.84
CA ILE A 6 11.52 6.72 -26.44
C ILE A 6 10.07 7.16 -26.31
N ASN A 7 9.15 6.26 -26.65
CA ASN A 7 7.84 6.29 -26.03
C ASN A 7 7.99 5.50 -24.73
N PRO A 8 8.06 6.14 -23.56
CA PRO A 8 8.05 5.42 -22.31
C PRO A 8 6.74 4.63 -22.25
N VAL A 9 6.86 3.31 -22.38
CA VAL A 9 5.74 2.42 -22.07
C VAL A 9 5.40 2.70 -20.60
N PRO A 10 4.13 2.92 -20.25
CA PRO A 10 3.74 3.13 -18.85
C PRO A 10 4.28 1.98 -18.01
N GLY A 11 5.34 2.27 -17.23
CA GLY A 11 6.01 1.31 -16.36
C GLY A 11 7.44 0.90 -16.68
N THR A 12 8.10 1.47 -17.71
CA THR A 12 9.53 1.24 -17.90
C THR A 12 10.31 2.55 -18.08
N HIS A 13 10.91 3.03 -16.98
CA HIS A 13 11.86 4.15 -16.97
C HIS A 13 13.26 3.67 -17.38
N VAL A 14 13.37 3.13 -18.60
CA VAL A 14 14.65 2.83 -19.26
C VAL A 14 14.97 3.96 -20.23
N VAL A 15 15.99 4.74 -19.89
CA VAL A 15 16.60 5.72 -20.80
C VAL A 15 17.94 5.12 -21.23
N ASN A 16 18.14 4.90 -22.53
CA ASN A 16 19.34 4.28 -23.10
C ASN A 16 19.65 2.85 -22.59
N GLY A 17 18.63 2.03 -22.30
CA GLY A 17 18.82 0.62 -21.98
C GLY A 17 19.40 0.32 -20.59
N VAL A 18 19.57 1.33 -19.73
CA VAL A 18 19.94 1.14 -18.32
C VAL A 18 18.72 1.33 -17.42
N ALA A 19 18.52 0.38 -16.49
CA ALA A 19 17.51 0.49 -15.46
C ALA A 19 17.93 1.60 -14.47
N THR A 20 17.28 2.76 -14.56
CA THR A 20 17.47 3.84 -13.58
C THR A 20 16.84 3.42 -12.24
N ILE A 21 17.35 3.88 -11.10
CA ILE A 21 16.83 3.59 -9.74
C ILE A 21 15.32 3.89 -9.61
N LYS A 22 14.79 4.79 -10.45
CA LYS A 22 13.35 5.06 -10.63
C LYS A 22 12.50 3.88 -11.10
N GLY A 23 13.10 2.91 -11.79
CA GLY A 23 12.40 1.69 -12.21
C GLY A 23 12.02 0.83 -11.01
N PHE A 24 12.87 0.77 -9.99
CA PHE A 24 12.58 0.07 -8.75
C PHE A 24 11.44 0.75 -7.98
N GLU A 25 11.43 2.09 -7.98
CA GLU A 25 10.39 2.89 -7.35
C GLU A 25 9.02 2.71 -8.00
N TRP A 26 8.94 2.65 -9.33
CA TRP A 26 7.68 2.40 -10.03
C TRP A 26 7.12 1.00 -9.74
N ILE A 27 7.97 -0.03 -9.76
CA ILE A 27 7.58 -1.40 -9.41
C ILE A 27 7.06 -1.45 -7.97
N PHE A 28 7.79 -0.81 -7.04
CA PHE A 28 7.40 -0.74 -5.64
C PHE A 28 6.06 -0.03 -5.44
N GLN A 29 5.86 1.14 -6.06
CA GLN A 29 4.58 1.87 -5.98
C GLN A 29 3.42 1.06 -6.53
N ASN A 30 3.58 0.40 -7.67
CA ASN A 30 2.51 -0.34 -8.32
C ASN A 30 2.13 -1.61 -7.52
N ILE A 31 3.13 -2.31 -6.97
CA ILE A 31 2.90 -3.46 -6.08
C ILE A 31 2.19 -3.02 -4.80
N VAL A 32 2.68 -1.96 -4.15
CA VAL A 32 2.10 -1.43 -2.92
C VAL A 32 0.66 -0.96 -3.16
N ALA A 33 0.38 -0.23 -4.25
CA ALA A 33 -0.97 0.21 -4.59
C ALA A 33 -1.93 -0.97 -4.85
N SER A 34 -1.47 -2.00 -5.56
CA SER A 34 -2.26 -3.21 -5.80
C SER A 34 -2.58 -3.93 -4.48
N ILE A 35 -1.58 -4.12 -3.61
CA ILE A 35 -1.78 -4.75 -2.30
C ILE A 35 -2.68 -3.91 -1.40
N LEU A 36 -2.52 -2.57 -1.36
CA LEU A 36 -3.39 -1.70 -0.55
C LEU A 36 -4.85 -1.79 -1.00
N SER A 37 -5.12 -1.81 -2.31
CA SER A 37 -6.49 -1.90 -2.82
C SER A 37 -7.17 -3.21 -2.40
N LEU A 38 -6.45 -4.34 -2.50
CA LEU A 38 -6.92 -5.65 -2.05
C LEU A 38 -7.04 -5.71 -0.52
N ALA A 39 -6.05 -5.19 0.20
CA ALA A 39 -6.03 -5.17 1.66
C ALA A 39 -7.19 -4.36 2.23
N GLY A 40 -7.55 -3.22 1.62
CA GLY A 40 -8.70 -2.42 2.05
C GLY A 40 -10.02 -3.21 2.01
N VAL A 41 -10.26 -3.96 0.94
CA VAL A 41 -11.45 -4.81 0.79
C VAL A 41 -11.44 -5.95 1.81
N VAL A 42 -10.31 -6.64 1.97
CA VAL A 42 -10.18 -7.76 2.91
C VAL A 42 -10.36 -7.30 4.36
N LEU A 43 -9.74 -6.18 4.74
CA LEU A 43 -9.86 -5.59 6.09
C LEU A 43 -11.30 -5.17 6.37
N PHE A 44 -12.01 -4.62 5.38
CA PHE A 44 -13.42 -4.27 5.52
C PHE A 44 -14.31 -5.50 5.77
N ILE A 45 -14.11 -6.58 5.02
CA ILE A 45 -14.85 -7.84 5.20
C ILE A 45 -14.52 -8.48 6.57
N MET A 46 -13.24 -8.48 6.97
CA MET A 46 -12.83 -8.99 8.29
C MET A 46 -13.44 -8.19 9.44
N LEU A 47 -13.58 -6.87 9.31
CA LEU A 47 -14.26 -6.04 10.30
C LEU A 47 -15.73 -6.39 10.45
N ILE A 48 -16.44 -6.60 9.32
CA ILE A 48 -17.85 -6.99 9.34
C ILE A 48 -17.99 -8.37 10.02
N ILE A 49 -17.25 -9.38 9.56
CA ILE A 49 -17.36 -10.75 10.11
C ILE A 49 -16.90 -10.78 11.58
N GLY A 50 -15.81 -10.09 11.92
CA GLY A 50 -15.31 -9.98 13.29
C GLY A 50 -16.30 -9.27 14.22
N GLY A 51 -16.92 -8.20 13.75
CA GLY A 51 -17.95 -7.45 14.49
C GLY A 51 -19.22 -8.27 14.72
N PHE A 52 -19.74 -8.92 13.68
CA PHE A 52 -20.89 -9.82 13.81
C PHE A 52 -20.60 -10.99 14.74
N LYS A 53 -19.42 -11.62 14.62
CA LYS A 53 -18.99 -12.69 15.52
C LYS A 53 -18.87 -12.19 16.96
N TYR A 54 -18.37 -10.98 17.18
CA TYR A 54 -18.28 -10.40 18.53
C TYR A 54 -19.66 -10.17 19.15
N MET A 55 -20.60 -9.59 18.39
CA MET A 55 -21.97 -9.35 18.84
C MET A 55 -22.75 -10.64 19.12
N THR A 56 -22.57 -11.68 18.29
CA THR A 56 -23.26 -12.97 18.44
C THR A 56 -22.64 -13.89 19.51
N SER A 57 -21.43 -13.60 19.97
CA SER A 57 -20.72 -14.41 20.97
C SER A 57 -21.12 -14.09 22.43
N ALA A 58 -22.19 -13.32 22.66
CA ALA A 58 -22.60 -12.79 23.96
C ALA A 58 -22.84 -13.84 25.08
N GLY A 59 -22.81 -15.14 24.77
CA GLY A 59 -22.95 -16.24 25.75
C GLY A 59 -21.75 -17.20 25.86
N ASN A 60 -20.71 -17.09 25.02
CA ASN A 60 -19.53 -17.98 25.08
C ASN A 60 -18.22 -17.15 25.12
N PRO A 61 -17.44 -17.19 26.22
CA PRO A 61 -16.20 -16.43 26.35
C PRO A 61 -15.13 -16.83 25.32
N GLU A 62 -15.12 -18.07 24.84
CA GLU A 62 -14.14 -18.53 23.85
C GLU A 62 -14.38 -17.89 22.48
N SER A 63 -15.65 -17.82 22.05
CA SER A 63 -16.05 -17.17 20.81
C SER A 63 -15.84 -15.65 20.86
N ALA A 64 -16.09 -15.04 22.02
CA ALA A 64 -15.87 -13.61 22.26
C ALA A 64 -14.38 -13.25 22.21
N ALA A 65 -13.50 -14.05 22.82
CA ALA A 65 -12.06 -13.86 22.77
C ALA A 65 -11.52 -14.01 21.33
N GLY A 66 -12.01 -15.01 20.58
CA GLY A 66 -11.67 -15.17 19.16
C GLY A 66 -12.09 -13.98 18.31
N ALA A 67 -13.29 -13.43 18.54
CA ALA A 67 -13.78 -12.27 17.80
C ALA A 67 -13.00 -10.98 18.14
N GLN A 68 -12.65 -10.76 19.40
CA GLN A 68 -11.78 -9.65 19.81
C GLN A 68 -10.40 -9.71 19.14
N LYS A 69 -9.80 -10.90 19.04
CA LYS A 69 -8.54 -11.10 18.32
C LYS A 69 -8.68 -10.71 16.85
N THR A 70 -9.74 -11.16 16.17
CA THR A 70 -10.03 -10.78 14.77
C THR A 70 -10.16 -9.28 14.60
N ILE A 71 -10.92 -8.60 15.47
CA ILE A 71 -11.09 -7.14 15.42
C ILE A 71 -9.75 -6.43 15.68
N THR A 72 -8.98 -6.90 16.66
CA THR A 72 -7.65 -6.33 16.96
C THR A 72 -6.70 -6.43 15.77
N TYR A 73 -6.68 -7.58 15.08
CA TYR A 73 -5.86 -7.74 13.87
C TYR A 73 -6.33 -6.85 12.72
N ALA A 74 -7.64 -6.70 12.53
CA ALA A 74 -8.17 -5.80 11.51
C ALA A 74 -7.80 -4.33 11.79
N ILE A 75 -7.92 -3.89 13.04
CA ILE A 75 -7.49 -2.54 13.47
C ILE A 75 -5.97 -2.38 13.31
N ALA A 76 -5.17 -3.37 13.73
CA ALA A 76 -3.72 -3.33 13.59
C ALA A 76 -3.29 -3.20 12.12
N GLY A 77 -3.96 -3.90 11.20
CA GLY A 77 -3.72 -3.77 9.76
C GLY A 77 -3.97 -2.36 9.23
N ILE A 78 -5.09 -1.74 9.64
CA ILE A 78 -5.40 -0.35 9.27
C ILE A 78 -4.34 0.62 9.80
N VAL A 79 -3.91 0.42 11.06
CA VAL A 79 -2.88 1.26 11.70
C VAL A 79 -1.55 1.15 10.96
N ILE A 80 -1.14 -0.04 10.53
CA ILE A 80 0.09 -0.25 9.76
C ILE A 80 0.05 0.51 8.43
N VAL A 81 -1.07 0.44 7.70
CA VAL A 81 -1.24 1.18 6.44
C VAL A 81 -1.17 2.70 6.67
N ALA A 82 -1.81 3.19 7.73
CA ALA A 82 -1.75 4.61 8.10
C ALA A 82 -0.32 5.04 8.45
N MET A 83 0.42 4.22 9.21
CA MET A 83 1.83 4.47 9.54
C MET A 83 2.74 4.48 8.31
N ALA A 84 2.50 3.58 7.34
CA ALA A 84 3.24 3.58 6.09
C ALA A 84 3.07 4.92 5.33
N PHE A 85 1.84 5.43 5.29
CA PHE A 85 1.55 6.74 4.69
C PHE A 85 2.25 7.89 5.41
N TRP A 86 2.27 7.85 6.75
CA TRP A 86 3.00 8.82 7.57
C TRP A 86 4.50 8.83 7.28
N ILE A 87 5.12 7.66 7.13
CA ILE A 87 6.55 7.55 6.80
C ILE A 87 6.82 8.19 5.43
N LEU A 88 5.97 7.94 4.43
CA LEU A 88 6.11 8.55 3.10
C LEU A 88 6.04 10.09 3.15
N VAL A 89 5.10 10.63 3.94
CA VAL A 89 4.95 12.08 4.15
C VAL A 89 6.17 12.66 4.88
N LEU A 90 6.70 11.93 5.87
CA LEU A 90 7.89 12.34 6.61
C LEU A 90 9.12 12.37 5.70
N VAL A 91 9.32 11.35 4.87
CA VAL A 91 10.39 11.33 3.86
C VAL A 91 10.26 12.49 2.88
N GLN A 92 9.05 12.83 2.46
CA GLN A 92 8.79 14.01 1.61
C GLN A 92 9.17 15.31 2.30
N TYR A 93 8.84 15.46 3.59
CA TYR A 93 9.14 16.66 4.37
C TYR A 93 10.66 16.86 4.58
N PHE A 94 11.38 15.78 4.90
CA PHE A 94 12.83 15.86 5.13
C PHE A 94 13.65 15.98 3.85
N THR A 95 13.21 15.36 2.74
CA THR A 95 13.99 15.32 1.50
C THR A 95 13.72 16.54 0.61
N GLY A 96 12.61 17.27 0.81
CA GLY A 96 12.25 18.47 0.03
C GLY A 96 11.98 18.23 -1.47
N ALA A 97 12.27 17.02 -1.97
CA ALA A 97 11.95 16.55 -3.30
C ALA A 97 10.54 15.92 -3.32
N GLN A 98 9.76 16.19 -4.36
CA GLN A 98 8.42 15.62 -4.53
C GLN A 98 8.51 14.13 -4.88
N VAL A 99 8.54 13.27 -3.85
CA VAL A 99 8.58 11.79 -3.95
C VAL A 99 7.26 11.19 -4.47
N THR A 100 6.22 12.02 -4.60
CA THR A 100 4.93 11.66 -5.20
C THR A 100 4.83 12.01 -6.68
N ILE A 101 5.76 12.83 -7.21
CA ILE A 101 5.88 13.13 -8.64
C ILE A 101 7.38 13.26 -8.98
N PHE A 102 8.02 12.15 -9.33
CA PHE A 102 9.41 12.14 -9.82
C PHE A 102 9.54 12.67 -11.24
N ARG A 103 9.24 13.96 -11.40
CA ARG A 103 9.55 14.71 -12.62
C ARG A 103 11.01 15.15 -12.56
N VAL A 104 11.91 14.27 -13.01
CA VAL A 104 13.26 14.70 -13.38
C VAL A 104 13.17 15.33 -14.76
N ARG A 105 13.48 16.62 -14.79
CA ARG A 105 13.70 17.39 -16.02
C ARG A 105 14.94 16.79 -16.74
N PRO A 106 14.88 16.62 -18.07
CA PRO A 106 15.83 15.78 -18.83
C PRO A 106 17.29 16.13 -18.58
#